data_AF-K1TTZ7-F1
#
_entry.id   AF-K1TTZ7-F1
#
_cell.length_a   1.000
_cell.length_b   1.000
_cell.length_c   1.000
_cell.angle_alpha   90.00
_cell.angle_beta   90.00
_cell.angle_gamma   90.00
#
_symmetry.space_group_name_H-M   'P 1'
#
loop_
_entity.id
_entity.type
_entity.pdbx_description
1 polymer ?
#
loop_
_entity_poly.entity_id
_entity_poly.type
_entity_poly.pdbx_seq_one_letter_code
_entity_poly.pdbx_strand_id
1 'polypeptide(L)'
;MNPQEPLGKIEAGEKFFVTKNDSSIYAFQIGKKPLADAGFHMICAHCDSPTFRIKPNAEMLCEGGIVKLNTEVYGGPIMSTWFDRPLTLAGRVIVKGENAMNPQTLLLHVKRPLLQISNLAIHFNRQVNDGVKLSKQKDVLPILGIINDELEKGNL
;
A
#
# COMPACT_ATOMS: atom_id res chain seq x y z
N MET A 1 -4.76 22.15 -5.65
CA MET A 1 -5.76 22.37 -6.72
C MET A 1 -6.75 21.23 -6.63
N ASN A 2 -8.05 21.50 -6.55
CA ASN A 2 -9.08 20.45 -6.45
C ASN A 2 -9.20 19.74 -7.81
N PRO A 3 -8.89 18.44 -7.92
CA PRO A 3 -8.96 17.74 -9.21
C PRO A 3 -10.40 17.56 -9.72
N GLN A 4 -11.41 17.88 -8.92
CA GLN A 4 -12.82 17.89 -9.32
C GLN A 4 -13.24 19.20 -9.99
N GLU A 5 -12.39 20.23 -9.91
CA GLU A 5 -12.65 21.53 -10.53
C GLU A 5 -11.85 21.65 -11.84
N PRO A 6 -12.40 22.36 -12.85
CA PRO A 6 -11.65 22.64 -14.05
C PRO A 6 -10.38 23.44 -13.73
N LEU A 7 -9.31 23.14 -14.46
CA LEU A 7 -8.11 23.97 -14.44
C LEU A 7 -8.50 25.40 -14.82
N GLY A 8 -8.06 26.37 -14.02
CA GLY A 8 -8.23 27.79 -14.33
C GLY A 8 -7.45 28.18 -15.59
N LYS A 9 -7.43 29.48 -15.88
CA LYS A 9 -6.60 30.01 -16.96
C LYS A 9 -5.12 29.73 -16.65
N ILE A 10 -4.44 29.04 -17.55
CA ILE A 10 -3.01 28.72 -17.45
C ILE A 10 -2.21 29.72 -18.27
N GLU A 11 -1.14 30.27 -17.69
CA GLU A 11 -0.31 31.30 -18.32
C GLU A 11 1.07 30.79 -18.76
N ALA A 12 1.67 31.50 -19.72
CA ALA A 12 2.99 31.15 -20.22
C ALA A 12 4.06 31.27 -19.12
N GLY A 13 4.90 30.25 -18.95
CA GLY A 13 5.91 30.20 -17.89
C GLY A 13 5.42 29.68 -16.54
N GLU A 14 4.11 29.40 -16.38
CA GLU A 14 3.53 28.88 -15.16
C GLU A 14 4.05 27.47 -14.81
N LYS A 15 4.12 27.16 -13.52
CA LYS A 15 4.50 25.85 -12.99
C LYS A 15 3.45 25.40 -12.00
N PHE A 16 2.92 24.21 -12.18
CA PHE A 16 1.91 23.66 -11.29
C PHE A 16 1.95 22.14 -11.31
N PHE A 17 1.25 21.53 -10.36
CA PHE A 17 0.98 20.10 -10.37
C PHE A 17 -0.47 19.84 -9.98
N VAL A 18 -0.98 18.71 -10.43
CA VAL A 18 -2.26 18.16 -9.99
C VAL A 18 -2.07 16.73 -9.52
N THR A 19 -2.88 16.32 -8.55
CA THR A 19 -2.93 14.93 -8.10
C THR A 19 -4.26 14.31 -8.51
N LYS A 20 -4.25 12.98 -8.68
CA LYS A 20 -5.47 12.19 -8.82
C LYS A 20 -5.42 11.07 -7.79
N ASN A 21 -6.48 10.95 -7.00
CA ASN A 21 -6.62 9.93 -5.96
C ASN A 21 -5.43 9.90 -4.96
N ASP A 22 -4.68 10.99 -4.83
CA ASP A 22 -3.44 11.11 -4.03
C ASP A 22 -2.42 9.97 -4.24
N SER A 23 -2.46 9.34 -5.40
CA SER A 23 -1.58 8.23 -5.80
C SER A 23 -0.98 8.41 -7.20
N SER A 24 -1.43 9.42 -7.93
CA SER A 24 -0.82 9.88 -9.17
C SER A 24 -0.57 11.38 -9.08
N ILE A 25 0.59 11.82 -9.57
CA ILE A 25 0.98 13.23 -9.64
C ILE A 25 1.35 13.56 -11.08
N TYR A 26 0.88 14.72 -11.54
CA TYR A 26 1.19 15.26 -12.86
C TYR A 26 1.74 16.66 -12.66
N ALA A 27 3.01 16.86 -12.99
CA ALA A 27 3.71 18.13 -12.84
C ALA A 27 3.95 18.77 -14.22
N PHE A 28 3.70 20.07 -14.31
CA PHE A 28 3.76 20.82 -15.56
C PHE A 28 4.65 22.05 -15.41
N GLN A 29 5.40 22.35 -16.47
CA GLN A 29 6.04 23.63 -16.69
C GLN A 29 5.64 24.13 -18.07
N ILE A 30 4.91 25.24 -18.11
CA ILE A 30 4.36 25.79 -19.35
C ILE A 30 5.45 26.57 -20.08
N GLY A 31 5.69 26.18 -21.34
CA GLY A 31 6.61 26.91 -22.22
C GLY A 31 6.11 28.30 -22.56
N LYS A 32 6.98 29.11 -23.17
CA LYS A 32 6.61 30.45 -23.66
C LYS A 32 6.15 30.47 -25.13
N LYS A 33 6.43 29.41 -25.88
CA LYS A 33 6.03 29.28 -27.28
C LYS A 33 4.61 28.73 -27.39
N PRO A 34 3.86 29.05 -28.45
CA PRO A 34 2.58 28.41 -28.72
C PRO A 34 2.71 26.88 -28.76
N LEU A 35 1.71 26.18 -28.20
CA LEU A 35 1.72 24.72 -28.12
C LEU A 35 1.81 24.05 -29.50
N ALA A 36 1.17 24.64 -30.51
CA ALA A 36 1.20 24.17 -31.89
C ALA A 36 2.63 24.09 -32.47
N ASP A 37 3.54 24.93 -31.99
CA ASP A 37 4.91 25.03 -32.50
C ASP A 37 5.90 24.20 -31.68
N ALA A 38 5.68 24.09 -30.36
CA ALA A 38 6.62 23.49 -29.42
C ALA A 38 6.26 22.06 -28.99
N GLY A 39 4.98 21.69 -29.05
CA GLY A 39 4.49 20.40 -28.58
C GLY A 39 4.72 20.16 -27.08
N PHE A 40 4.83 18.88 -26.70
CA PHE A 40 5.07 18.45 -25.32
C PHE A 40 6.40 17.70 -25.19
N HIS A 41 7.13 17.99 -24.12
CA HIS A 41 8.21 17.13 -23.63
C HIS A 41 7.69 16.36 -22.42
N MET A 42 7.53 15.04 -22.56
CA MET A 42 6.90 14.21 -21.54
C MET A 42 7.89 13.18 -20.99
N ILE A 43 7.92 13.08 -19.67
CA ILE A 43 8.59 12.00 -18.94
C ILE A 43 7.52 11.30 -18.12
N CYS A 44 7.44 9.98 -18.26
CA CYS A 44 6.45 9.16 -17.57
C CYS A 44 7.14 8.15 -16.66
N ALA A 45 6.61 8.01 -15.44
CA ALA A 45 6.95 6.99 -14.48
C ALA A 45 5.67 6.52 -13.77
N HIS A 46 5.78 5.57 -12.86
CA HIS A 46 4.66 5.09 -12.04
C HIS A 46 5.00 5.13 -10.55
N CYS A 47 3.99 5.29 -9.69
CA CYS A 47 4.16 5.52 -8.25
C CYS A 47 3.90 4.28 -7.39
N ASP A 48 3.66 3.13 -8.00
CA ASP A 48 3.35 1.89 -7.33
C ASP A 48 4.49 0.88 -7.44
N SER A 49 4.46 -0.13 -6.58
CA SER A 49 5.42 -1.23 -6.60
C SER A 49 4.73 -2.50 -6.11
N PRO A 50 5.15 -3.70 -6.57
CA PRO A 50 4.61 -4.95 -6.07
C PRO A 50 4.72 -5.04 -4.54
N THR A 51 3.62 -5.41 -3.87
CA THR A 51 3.51 -5.39 -2.41
C THR A 51 2.34 -6.27 -1.92
N PHE A 52 2.10 -6.29 -0.61
CA PHE A 52 0.94 -6.89 0.04
C PHE A 52 0.01 -5.80 0.56
N ARG A 53 -1.27 -5.86 0.20
CA ARG A 53 -2.31 -4.93 0.68
C ARG A 53 -3.22 -5.63 1.67
N ILE A 54 -3.58 -4.96 2.75
CA ILE A 54 -4.55 -5.48 3.71
C ILE A 54 -5.93 -5.51 3.05
N LYS A 55 -6.62 -6.66 3.11
CA LYS A 55 -8.00 -6.80 2.63
C LYS A 55 -8.99 -6.18 3.62
N PRO A 56 -10.22 -5.86 3.21
CA PRO A 56 -11.29 -5.59 4.17
C PRO A 56 -11.54 -6.82 5.07
N ASN A 57 -11.88 -6.60 6.35
CA ASN A 57 -12.06 -7.67 7.37
C ASN A 57 -10.85 -8.63 7.40
N ALA A 58 -9.69 -8.08 7.75
CA ALA A 58 -8.41 -8.75 7.55
C ALA A 58 -8.03 -9.69 8.68
N GLU A 59 -8.65 -9.57 9.84
CA GLU A 59 -8.27 -10.28 11.05
C GLU A 59 -8.54 -11.78 10.87
N MET A 60 -7.48 -12.59 10.98
CA MET A 60 -7.56 -14.04 10.91
C MET A 60 -7.01 -14.64 12.20
N LEU A 61 -7.91 -15.01 13.12
CA LEU A 61 -7.54 -15.74 14.33
C LEU A 61 -7.15 -17.18 13.96
N CYS A 62 -5.94 -17.57 14.34
CA CYS A 62 -5.37 -18.88 14.13
C CYS A 62 -5.19 -19.60 15.48
N GLU A 63 -4.77 -20.87 15.41
CA GLU A 63 -4.42 -21.66 16.60
C GLU A 63 -3.36 -20.97 17.47
N GLY A 64 -3.43 -21.20 18.79
CA GLY A 64 -2.51 -20.61 19.76
C GLY A 64 -2.68 -19.11 19.97
N GLY A 65 -3.83 -18.54 19.59
CA GLY A 65 -4.14 -17.11 19.73
C GLY A 65 -3.43 -16.23 18.69
N ILE A 66 -2.75 -16.80 17.70
CA ILE A 66 -2.01 -16.03 16.69
C ILE A 66 -2.99 -15.30 15.77
N VAL A 67 -2.77 -14.01 15.57
CA VAL A 67 -3.52 -13.20 14.60
C VAL A 67 -2.66 -12.99 13.36
N LYS A 68 -3.18 -13.42 12.22
CA LYS A 68 -2.64 -13.07 10.90
C LYS A 68 -3.52 -12.02 10.25
N LEU A 69 -2.95 -11.27 9.31
CA LEU A 69 -3.70 -10.37 8.46
C LEU A 69 -3.93 -11.01 7.08
N ASN A 70 -5.18 -11.04 6.64
CA ASN A 70 -5.57 -11.42 5.29
C ASN A 70 -5.10 -10.32 4.33
N THR A 71 -4.07 -10.63 3.57
CA THR A 71 -3.50 -9.70 2.58
C THR A 71 -3.74 -10.18 1.15
N GLU A 72 -3.81 -9.23 0.24
CA GLU A 72 -3.83 -9.46 -1.20
C GLU A 72 -2.46 -9.12 -1.81
N VAL A 73 -2.02 -9.94 -2.76
CA VAL A 73 -0.82 -9.68 -3.54
C VAL A 73 -1.13 -8.61 -4.60
N TYR A 74 -0.44 -7.48 -4.52
CA TYR A 74 -0.48 -6.43 -5.53
C TYR A 74 0.71 -6.57 -6.48
N GLY A 75 0.46 -6.65 -7.79
CA GLY A 75 1.48 -6.84 -8.81
C GLY A 75 2.10 -8.25 -8.83
N GLY A 76 3.33 -8.36 -9.34
CA GLY A 76 4.08 -9.61 -9.43
C GLY A 76 5.33 -9.62 -8.52
N PRO A 77 5.18 -9.60 -7.19
CA PRO A 77 6.35 -9.62 -6.30
C PRO A 77 7.03 -10.98 -6.32
N ILE A 78 8.35 -10.98 -6.12
CA ILE A 78 9.10 -12.20 -5.79
C ILE A 78 8.75 -12.56 -4.34
N MET A 79 7.72 -13.38 -4.14
CA MET A 79 7.13 -13.61 -2.81
C MET A 79 8.12 -14.09 -1.76
N SER A 80 9.10 -14.92 -2.15
CA SER A 80 10.12 -15.43 -1.22
C SER A 80 10.95 -14.34 -0.55
N THR A 81 11.13 -13.16 -1.18
CA THR A 81 11.95 -12.09 -0.59
C THR A 81 11.28 -11.37 0.58
N TRP A 82 9.98 -11.59 0.76
CA TRP A 82 9.17 -10.98 1.82
C TRP A 82 9.14 -11.81 3.11
N PHE A 83 9.56 -13.07 3.05
CA PHE A 83 9.66 -13.91 4.23
C PHE A 83 10.80 -13.45 5.13
N ASP A 84 10.59 -13.60 6.44
CA ASP A 84 11.53 -13.31 7.53
C ASP A 84 12.10 -11.88 7.47
N ARG A 85 11.30 -10.93 6.98
CA ARG A 85 11.60 -9.49 6.99
C ARG A 85 10.85 -8.79 8.11
N PRO A 86 11.46 -7.79 8.77
CA PRO A 86 10.73 -6.87 9.64
C PRO A 86 9.86 -5.96 8.78
N LEU A 87 8.56 -6.27 8.68
CA LEU A 87 7.59 -5.52 7.88
C LEU A 87 6.82 -4.51 8.74
N THR A 88 6.28 -3.50 8.09
CA THR A 88 5.36 -2.53 8.70
C THR A 88 4.21 -2.18 7.76
N LEU A 89 3.28 -1.35 8.24
CA LEU A 89 2.15 -0.82 7.50
C LEU A 89 2.38 0.65 7.12
N ALA A 90 2.10 0.96 5.86
CA ALA A 90 1.87 2.34 5.41
C ALA A 90 0.72 2.37 4.41
N GLY A 91 -0.01 3.48 4.36
CA GLY A 91 -1.11 3.66 3.43
C GLY A 91 -1.97 4.87 3.77
N ARG A 92 -3.22 4.81 3.35
CA ARG A 92 -4.23 5.82 3.69
C ARG A 92 -5.40 5.18 4.42
N VAL A 93 -6.01 5.94 5.32
CA VAL A 93 -7.26 5.60 5.97
C VAL A 93 -8.29 6.66 5.63
N ILE A 94 -9.54 6.23 5.43
CA ILE A 94 -10.67 7.13 5.24
C ILE A 94 -11.46 7.09 6.55
N VAL A 95 -11.55 8.24 7.21
CA VAL A 95 -12.24 8.37 8.50
C VAL A 95 -13.48 9.24 8.35
N LYS A 96 -14.39 9.12 9.32
CA LYS A 96 -15.59 9.95 9.39
C LYS A 96 -15.18 11.42 9.43
N GLY A 97 -15.67 12.21 8.46
CA GLY A 97 -15.54 13.66 8.47
C GLY A 97 -16.81 14.33 8.97
N GLU A 98 -17.08 15.54 8.46
CA GLU A 98 -18.24 16.34 8.88
C GLU A 98 -19.58 15.66 8.58
N ASN A 99 -19.68 14.99 7.42
CA ASN A 99 -20.86 14.25 6.99
C ASN A 99 -20.49 13.11 6.02
N ALA A 100 -21.46 12.28 5.64
CA ALA A 100 -21.25 11.11 4.79
C ALA A 100 -20.64 11.43 3.41
N MET A 101 -20.85 12.64 2.89
CA MET A 101 -20.32 13.08 1.60
C MET A 101 -18.95 13.75 1.69
N ASN A 102 -18.45 13.99 2.91
CA ASN A 102 -17.19 14.67 3.16
C ASN A 102 -16.33 13.87 4.15
N PRO A 103 -15.87 12.65 3.77
CA PRO A 103 -14.95 11.90 4.60
C PRO A 103 -13.56 12.53 4.59
N GLN A 104 -12.80 12.33 5.66
CA GLN A 104 -11.41 12.79 5.73
C GLN A 104 -10.47 11.65 5.31
N THR A 105 -9.48 11.97 4.47
CA THR A 105 -8.42 11.03 4.09
C THR A 105 -7.15 11.39 4.85
N LEU A 106 -6.58 10.42 5.58
CA LEU A 106 -5.33 10.59 6.33
C LEU A 106 -4.30 9.58 5.85
N LEU A 107 -3.03 9.98 5.86
CA LEU A 107 -1.91 9.07 5.63
C LEU A 107 -1.46 8.46 6.96
N LEU A 108 -1.19 7.16 6.94
CA LEU A 108 -0.69 6.39 8.07
C LEU A 108 0.62 5.73 7.69
N HIS A 109 1.60 5.80 8.58
CA HIS A 109 2.82 5.00 8.50
C HIS A 109 3.28 4.66 9.92
N VAL A 110 3.27 3.37 10.25
CA VAL A 110 3.76 2.87 11.53
C VAL A 110 5.29 2.75 11.43
N LYS A 111 6.03 3.67 12.06
CA LYS A 111 7.51 3.73 11.96
C LYS A 111 8.23 2.76 12.90
N ARG A 112 7.80 1.49 12.90
CA ARG A 112 8.45 0.37 13.62
C ARG A 112 8.07 -0.95 12.96
N PRO A 113 8.90 -2.01 13.07
CA PRO A 113 8.48 -3.35 12.69
C PRO A 113 7.22 -3.75 13.47
N LEU A 114 6.22 -4.25 12.75
CA LEU A 114 4.92 -4.66 13.29
C LEU A 114 4.52 -6.04 12.79
N LEU A 115 4.97 -6.42 11.60
CA LEU A 115 4.50 -7.58 10.87
C LEU A 115 5.67 -8.46 10.44
N GLN A 116 5.43 -9.76 10.31
CA GLN A 116 6.37 -10.68 9.67
C GLN A 116 5.63 -11.81 8.96
N ILE A 117 6.03 -12.11 7.73
CA ILE A 117 5.67 -13.36 7.05
C ILE A 117 6.79 -14.35 7.39
N SER A 118 6.50 -15.44 8.08
CA SER A 118 7.55 -16.35 8.59
C SER A 118 7.67 -17.61 7.74
N ASN A 119 8.90 -18.05 7.48
CA ASN A 119 9.13 -19.35 6.86
C ASN A 119 8.70 -20.50 7.77
N LEU A 120 8.25 -21.60 7.17
CA LEU A 120 8.17 -22.87 7.85
C LEU A 120 9.59 -23.41 8.06
N ALA A 121 9.90 -23.86 9.28
CA ALA A 121 11.22 -24.40 9.56
C ALA A 121 11.57 -25.58 8.63
N ILE A 122 12.81 -25.61 8.13
CA ILE A 122 13.28 -26.62 7.16
C ILE A 122 13.09 -28.07 7.63
N HIS A 123 13.12 -28.32 8.95
CA HIS A 123 12.84 -29.63 9.53
C HIS A 123 11.46 -30.19 9.13
N PHE A 124 10.49 -29.31 8.93
CA PHE A 124 9.12 -29.61 8.48
C PHE A 124 8.92 -29.39 6.98
N ASN A 125 9.91 -28.85 6.26
CA ASN A 125 9.93 -28.69 4.80
C ASN A 125 11.35 -28.94 4.24
N ARG A 126 11.78 -30.21 4.24
CA ARG A 126 13.17 -30.57 3.94
C ARG A 126 13.60 -30.25 2.50
N GLN A 127 12.64 -30.16 1.58
CA GLN A 127 12.88 -29.90 0.15
C GLN A 127 12.75 -28.41 -0.22
N VAL A 128 12.62 -27.50 0.75
CA VAL A 128 12.41 -26.06 0.47
C VAL A 128 13.49 -25.45 -0.44
N ASN A 129 14.72 -25.96 -0.37
CA ASN A 129 15.86 -25.51 -1.16
C ASN A 129 15.81 -25.98 -2.63
N ASP A 130 15.01 -26.99 -2.95
CA ASP A 130 14.80 -27.48 -4.33
C ASP A 130 13.76 -26.63 -5.09
N GLY A 131 13.12 -25.68 -4.38
CA GLY A 131 12.04 -24.84 -4.86
C GLY A 131 10.73 -25.12 -4.12
N VAL A 132 10.05 -24.05 -3.72
CA VAL A 132 8.76 -24.14 -3.02
C VAL A 132 7.67 -23.36 -3.75
N LYS A 133 6.53 -24.01 -3.97
CA LYS A 133 5.34 -23.36 -4.51
C LYS A 133 4.62 -22.65 -3.38
N LEU A 134 4.71 -21.32 -3.35
CA LEU A 134 4.04 -20.49 -2.35
C LEU A 134 2.60 -20.15 -2.78
N SER A 135 1.66 -20.37 -1.86
CA SER A 135 0.26 -19.99 -1.98
C SER A 135 0.05 -18.55 -1.50
N LYS A 136 -0.45 -17.69 -2.40
CA LYS A 136 -0.80 -16.29 -2.11
C LYS A 136 -1.82 -16.12 -0.97
N GLN A 137 -2.66 -17.13 -0.75
CA GLN A 137 -3.76 -17.06 0.22
C GLN A 137 -3.45 -17.80 1.54
N LYS A 138 -2.33 -18.51 1.62
CA LYS A 138 -1.99 -19.34 2.80
C LYS A 138 -0.62 -19.01 3.39
N ASP A 139 0.40 -18.92 2.55
CA ASP A 139 1.79 -18.96 3.00
C ASP A 139 2.37 -17.56 3.22
N VAL A 140 1.80 -16.54 2.58
CA VAL A 140 2.31 -15.16 2.56
C VAL A 140 1.50 -14.21 3.43
N LEU A 141 0.76 -14.75 4.41
CA LEU A 141 -0.05 -13.95 5.33
C LEU A 141 0.81 -13.49 6.52
N PRO A 142 0.99 -12.18 6.73
CA PRO A 142 1.81 -11.68 7.83
C PRO A 142 1.15 -11.94 9.18
N ILE A 143 1.97 -12.28 10.18
CA ILE A 143 1.59 -12.36 11.58
C ILE A 143 1.61 -10.95 12.17
N LEU A 144 0.55 -10.59 12.88
CA LEU A 144 0.40 -9.31 13.59
C LEU A 144 0.75 -9.43 15.08
N GLY A 145 0.31 -10.51 15.73
CA GLY A 145 0.49 -10.67 17.17
C GLY A 145 -0.17 -11.94 17.69
N ILE A 146 -0.25 -12.06 19.02
CA ILE A 146 -0.87 -13.16 19.75
C ILE A 146 -1.88 -12.56 20.71
N ILE A 147 -3.14 -13.01 20.66
CA ILE A 147 -4.14 -12.68 21.67
C ILE A 147 -3.86 -13.53 22.91
N ASN A 148 -3.65 -12.85 24.03
CA ASN A 148 -3.54 -13.43 25.36
C ASN A 148 -4.47 -12.66 26.31
N ASP A 149 -4.58 -13.08 27.57
CA ASP A 149 -5.51 -12.51 28.56
C ASP A 149 -5.33 -11.00 28.81
N GLU A 150 -4.19 -10.41 28.41
CA GLU A 150 -3.93 -8.96 28.50
C GLU A 150 -4.49 -8.17 27.30
N LEU A 151 -4.71 -8.82 26.14
CA LEU A 151 -5.22 -8.22 24.90
C LEU A 151 -6.76 -8.27 24.78
N GLU A 152 -7.45 -8.94 25.69
CA GLU A 152 -8.90 -9.24 25.63
C GLU A 152 -9.84 -8.11 26.09
N LYS A 153 -9.37 -6.91 26.48
CA LYS A 153 -10.29 -5.81 26.85
C LYS A 153 -10.44 -4.75 25.76
N GLY A 154 -11.24 -5.09 24.74
CA GLY A 154 -12.12 -4.14 24.03
C GLY A 154 -11.51 -3.28 22.93
N ASN A 155 -10.40 -3.67 22.30
CA ASN A 155 -9.77 -2.89 21.22
C ASN A 155 -9.27 -3.76 20.03
N LEU A 156 -10.13 -4.63 19.51
CA LEU A 156 -10.08 -4.99 18.09
C LEU A 156 -11.13 -4.17 17.35
#